data_AF-A0A351VCW3-F1
#
_entry.id   AF-A0A351VCW3-F1
#
_cell.length_a   1.000
_cell.length_b   1.000
_cell.length_c   1.000
_cell.angle_alpha   90.00
_cell.angle_beta   90.00
_cell.angle_gamma   90.00
#
_symmetry.space_group_name_H-M   'P 1'
#
loop_
_entity.id
_entity.type
_entity.pdbx_description
1 polymer ?
#
loop_
_entity_poly.entity_id
_entity_poly.type
_entity_poly.pdbx_seq_one_letter_code
_entity_poly.pdbx_strand_id
1 'polypeptide(L)' 'MREEVLEILEGICPDIDFETETELIDGGAIDSFAVIQIMTELMDHFNIFIDADDIEPENLNSLDSICEMVRSKMES' A
#
# COMPACT_ATOMS: atom_id res chain seq x y z
N MET A 1 -11.73 3.96 -4.59
CA MET A 1 -10.89 3.47 -3.47
C MET A 1 -9.98 2.33 -3.91
N ARG A 2 -10.46 1.10 -4.17
CA ARG A 2 -9.56 0.01 -4.65
C ARG A 2 -8.84 0.37 -5.94
N GLU A 3 -9.56 0.90 -6.92
CA GLU A 3 -8.99 1.36 -8.20
C GLU A 3 -7.99 2.50 -8.00
N GLU A 4 -8.28 3.46 -7.12
CA GLU A 4 -7.37 4.59 -6.82
C GLU A 4 -6.08 4.11 -6.12
N VAL A 5 -6.20 3.19 -5.16
CA VAL A 5 -5.04 2.57 -4.52
C VAL A 5 -4.21 1.80 -5.55
N LEU A 6 -4.86 1.03 -6.42
CA LEU A 6 -4.17 0.30 -7.49
C LEU A 6 -3.43 1.25 -8.45
N GLU A 7 -4.05 2.34 -8.90
CA GLU A 7 -3.39 3.33 -9.75
C GLU A 7 -2.15 3.95 -9.09
N ILE A 8 -2.20 4.23 -7.78
CA ILE A 8 -1.04 4.72 -7.01
C ILE A 8 0.06 3.66 -6.97
N LEU A 9 -0.30 2.41 -6.65
CA LEU A 9 0.65 1.31 -6.53
C LEU A 9 1.33 0.99 -7.87
N GLU A 10 0.57 0.89 -8.96
CA GLU A 10 1.10 0.67 -10.31
C GLU A 10 1.93 1.87 -10.81
N GLY A 11 1.60 3.09 -10.38
CA GLY A 11 2.39 4.29 -10.68
C GLY A 11 3.79 4.24 -10.06
N ILE A 12 3.94 3.60 -8.90
CA ILE A 12 5.21 3.48 -8.17
C ILE A 12 5.96 2.20 -8.60
N CYS A 13 5.25 1.09 -8.73
CA CYS A 13 5.79 -0.23 -9.06
C CYS A 13 5.04 -0.86 -10.25
N PRO A 14 5.28 -0.40 -11.49
CA PRO A 14 4.58 -0.91 -12.67
C PRO A 14 4.94 -2.37 -13.03
N ASP A 15 6.00 -2.90 -12.45
CA ASP A 15 6.48 -4.27 -12.69
C ASP A 15 5.77 -5.33 -11.83
N ILE A 16 4.97 -4.90 -10.84
CA ILE A 16 4.28 -5.78 -9.89
C ILE A 16 2.79 -5.84 -10.22
N ASP A 17 2.25 -7.05 -10.32
CA ASP A 17 0.81 -7.27 -10.48
C ASP A 17 0.12 -7.31 -9.11
N PHE A 18 -0.23 -6.14 -8.59
CA PHE A 18 -0.90 -5.98 -7.29
C PHE A 18 -2.28 -6.65 -7.20
N GLU A 19 -2.90 -7.01 -8.33
CA GLU A 19 -4.20 -7.69 -8.32
C GLU A 19 -4.07 -9.18 -7.98
N THR A 20 -2.92 -9.79 -8.26
CA THR A 20 -2.68 -11.21 -8.02
C THR A 20 -1.61 -11.47 -6.97
N GLU A 21 -0.71 -10.51 -6.73
CA GLU A 21 0.35 -10.62 -5.74
C GLU A 21 -0.18 -10.41 -4.32
N THR A 22 0.14 -11.36 -3.44
CA THR A 22 -0.31 -11.39 -2.03
C THR A 22 0.84 -11.54 -1.05
N GLU A 23 2.08 -11.58 -1.51
CA GLU A 23 3.29 -11.63 -0.70
C GLU A 23 4.19 -10.42 -1.01
N LEU A 24 3.61 -9.22 -1.06
CA LEU A 24 4.33 -8.00 -1.46
C LEU A 24 5.52 -7.67 -0.54
N ILE A 25 5.35 -7.82 0.77
CA ILE A 25 6.40 -7.60 1.77
C ILE A 25 7.12 -8.92 2.07
N ASP A 26 6.37 -9.98 2.42
CA ASP A 26 6.95 -11.27 2.82
C ASP A 26 7.74 -11.96 1.70
N GLY A 27 7.26 -11.85 0.46
CA GLY A 27 7.94 -12.34 -0.74
C GLY A 27 9.03 -11.40 -1.26
N GLY A 28 9.16 -10.22 -0.67
CA GLY A 28 10.15 -9.21 -1.06
C GLY A 28 9.91 -8.63 -2.46
N ALA A 29 8.66 -8.60 -2.92
CA ALA A 29 8.30 -8.01 -4.20
C ALA A 29 8.50 -6.49 -4.18
N ILE A 30 8.19 -5.85 -3.04
CA ILE A 30 8.39 -4.42 -2.81
C ILE A 30 9.61 -4.21 -1.92
N ASP A 31 10.50 -3.31 -2.32
CA ASP A 31 11.64 -2.90 -1.50
C ASP A 31 11.27 -1.79 -0.48
N SER A 32 12.16 -1.53 0.47
CA SER A 32 11.91 -0.52 1.51
C SER A 32 11.75 0.90 0.96
N PHE A 33 12.26 1.20 -0.24
CA PHE A 33 12.13 2.52 -0.84
C PHE A 33 10.76 2.70 -1.48
N ALA A 34 10.28 1.68 -2.20
CA ALA A 34 8.94 1.64 -2.76
C ALA A 34 7.86 1.67 -1.65
N VAL A 35 8.06 0.96 -0.54
CA VAL A 35 7.15 1.04 0.62
C VAL A 35 6.98 2.49 1.10
N ILE A 36 8.09 3.22 1.30
CA ILE A 36 8.04 4.62 1.76
C ILE A 36 7.34 5.53 0.74
N GLN A 37 7.54 5.30 -0.56
CA GLN A 37 6.83 6.06 -1.59
C GLN A 37 5.33 5.78 -1.57
N ILE A 38 4.94 4.51 -1.49
CA ILE A 38 3.53 4.09 -1.44
C ILE A 38 2.85 4.75 -0.25
N MET A 39 3.46 4.67 0.94
CA MET A 39 2.90 5.32 2.12
C MET A 39 2.75 6.83 1.94
N THR A 40 3.76 7.49 1.38
CA THR A 40 3.73 8.94 1.16
C THR A 40 2.60 9.34 0.22
N GLU A 41 2.47 8.64 -0.91
CA GLU A 41 1.42 8.94 -1.90
C GLU A 41 0.02 8.63 -1.35
N LEU A 42 -0.14 7.53 -0.60
CA LEU A 42 -1.41 7.21 0.07
C LEU A 42 -1.78 8.26 1.13
N MET A 43 -0.82 8.72 1.93
CA MET A 43 -1.02 9.78 2.92
C MET A 43 -1.47 11.08 2.25
N ASP A 44 -0.81 11.50 1.18
CA ASP A 44 -1.11 12.74 0.47
C ASP A 44 -2.44 12.65 -0.30
N HIS A 45 -2.72 11.52 -0.98
CA HIS A 45 -3.93 11.35 -1.79
C HIS A 45 -5.20 11.19 -0.94
N PHE A 46 -5.15 10.38 0.13
CA PHE A 46 -6.30 10.14 1.00
C PHE A 46 -6.34 11.07 2.22
N ASN A 47 -5.35 11.95 2.38
CA ASN A 47 -5.20 12.84 3.54
C ASN A 47 -5.27 12.05 4.88
N ILE A 48 -4.52 10.96 4.94
CA ILE A 48 -4.38 10.07 6.10
C ILE A 48 -2.96 10.14 6.67
N PHE A 49 -2.78 9.60 7.87
CA PHE A 49 -1.46 9.43 8.48
C PHE A 49 -1.16 7.94 8.64
N ILE A 50 -0.05 7.49 8.06
CA ILE A 50 0.45 6.12 8.15
C ILE A 50 1.82 6.18 8.84
N ASP A 51 1.98 5.44 9.92
CA ASP A 51 3.22 5.40 10.68
C ASP A 51 4.02 4.11 10.43
N ALA A 52 5.15 3.97 11.11
CA ALA A 52 6.01 2.81 10.96
C ALA A 52 5.37 1.51 11.51
N ASP A 53 4.45 1.61 12.48
CA ASP A 53 3.77 0.45 13.06
C ASP A 53 2.68 -0.09 12.09
N ASP A 54 2.26 0.72 11.12
CA ASP A 54 1.36 0.27 10.05
C ASP A 54 2.10 -0.54 8.96
N ILE A 55 3.43 -0.49 8.91
CA ILE A 55 4.27 -1.18 7.91
C ILE A 55 4.45 -2.65 8.31
N GLU A 56 3.34 -3.36 8.39
CA GLU A 56 3.31 -4.78 8.71
C GLU A 56 2.81 -5.57 7.50
N PRO A 57 3.27 -6.82 7.32
CA PRO A 57 2.81 -7.67 6.22
C PRO A 57 1.29 -7.79 6.17
N GLU A 58 0.60 -7.80 7.32
CA GLU A 58 -0.86 -7.85 7.38
C GLU A 58 -1.56 -6.66 6.68
N ASN A 59 -0.94 -5.49 6.67
CA ASN A 59 -1.48 -4.26 6.08
C ASN A 59 -1.00 -4.02 4.65
N LEU A 60 0.14 -4.59 4.25
CA LEU A 60 0.80 -4.25 2.98
C LEU A 60 1.04 -5.44 2.03
N ASN A 61 0.80 -6.69 2.44
CA ASN A 61 1.08 -7.85 1.60
C ASN A 61 0.18 -7.98 0.36
N SER A 62 -0.99 -7.34 0.34
CA SER A 62 -1.92 -7.41 -0.79
C SER A 62 -2.62 -6.07 -1.02
N LEU A 63 -3.13 -5.86 -2.23
CA LEU A 63 -3.95 -4.69 -2.55
C LEU A 63 -5.16 -4.56 -1.62
N ASP A 64 -5.81 -5.67 -1.28
CA ASP A 64 -6.95 -5.69 -0.36
C ASP A 64 -6.53 -5.25 1.06
N SER A 65 -5.41 -5.75 1.58
CA SER A 65 -4.85 -5.31 2.87
C SER A 65 -4.57 -3.80 2.90
N ILE A 66 -3.96 -3.27 1.83
CA ILE A 66 -3.64 -1.84 1.73
C ILE A 66 -4.93 -1.01 1.72
N CYS A 67 -5.94 -1.47 0.99
CA CYS A 67 -7.26 -0.82 0.96
C CYS A 67 -7.94 -0.82 2.34
N GLU A 68 -7.84 -1.91 3.10
CA GLU A 68 -8.38 -2.01 4.46
C GLU A 68 -7.64 -1.08 5.42
N MET A 69 -6.31 -1.03 5.37
CA MET A 69 -5.49 -0.11 6.15
C MET A 69 -5.88 1.34 5.86
N VAL A 70 -5.93 1.74 4.58
CA VAL A 70 -6.33 3.10 4.17
C VAL A 70 -7.73 3.44 4.70
N ARG A 71 -8.71 2.54 4.53
CA ARG A 71 -10.06 2.74 5.06
C ARG A 71 -10.05 2.94 6.58
N SER A 72 -9.32 2.10 7.31
CA SER A 72 -9.21 2.22 8.77
C SER A 72 -8.61 3.56 9.20
N LYS A 73 -7.66 4.11 8.45
CA LYS A 73 -7.06 5.42 8.75
C LYS A 73 -7.96 6.59 8.38
N MET A 74 -8.79 6.45 7.35
CA MET A 74 -9.78 7.48 6.97
C MET A 74 -10.93 7.62 7.99
N GLU A 75 -11.26 6.55 8.71
CA GLU A 75 -12.30 6.55 9.73
C GLU A 75 -11.80 7.00 11.12
N SER A 76 -10.49 7.20 11.28
CA SER A 76 -9.84 7.62 12.53
C SER A 76 -9.75 9.13 12.68
#